data_AF-A0A661AN24-F1
#
_entry.id   AF-A0A661AN24-F1
#
_cell.length_a   1.000
_cell.length_b   1.000
_cell.length_c   1.000
_cell.angle_alpha   90.00
_cell.angle_beta   90.00
_cell.angle_gamma   90.00
#
_symmetry.space_group_name_H-M   'P 1'
#
loop_
_entity.id
_entity.type
_entity.pdbx_description
1 polymer ?
#
loop_
_entity_poly.entity_id
_entity_poly.type
_entity_poly.pdbx_seq_one_letter_code
_entity_poly.pdbx_strand_id
1 'polypeptide(L)'
;EVKIGKDGKVLHVGKLEDVSGVSDIARQVAELFLFIPSKTVKIGEVWTKSSETEGSKGDYTFTLKDVKLIGGKKIGRVEEKGIIKVDKKQDMMGMTADVHLSGKEKSEVSVEIAKGIPVEKKISLGLEGTSTISGGTIPGTMEMKMYIDNTITIKMK
;
A
#
# COMPACT_ATOMS: atom_id res chain seq x y z
N GLU A 1 20.06 9.63 -8.17
CA GLU A 1 20.36 10.52 -7.03
C GLU A 1 19.40 11.70 -7.10
N VAL A 2 18.58 11.99 -6.08
CA VAL A 2 17.57 13.05 -6.16
C VAL A 2 17.79 14.05 -5.03
N LYS A 3 18.28 15.23 -5.41
CA LYS A 3 18.34 16.44 -4.58
C LYS A 3 17.12 17.30 -4.88
N ILE A 4 16.49 17.83 -3.84
CA ILE A 4 15.32 18.70 -3.93
C ILE A 4 15.80 20.16 -3.87
N GLY A 5 15.40 20.96 -4.86
CA GLY A 5 15.60 22.41 -4.89
C GLY A 5 14.66 23.17 -3.95
N LYS A 6 15.08 24.35 -3.51
CA LYS A 6 14.48 25.19 -2.46
C LYS A 6 13.05 25.71 -2.74
N ASP A 7 12.46 25.39 -3.88
CA ASP A 7 11.20 25.94 -4.41
C ASP A 7 10.08 24.88 -4.57
N GLY A 8 10.32 23.65 -4.11
CA GLY A 8 9.23 22.70 -3.85
C GLY A 8 8.60 22.03 -5.07
N LYS A 9 9.19 22.11 -6.28
CA LYS A 9 8.71 21.30 -7.41
C LYS A 9 9.25 19.87 -7.40
N VAL A 10 8.34 18.95 -7.72
CA VAL A 10 8.47 17.49 -7.64
C VAL A 10 9.32 16.94 -8.79
N LEU A 11 10.25 16.04 -8.47
CA LEU A 11 10.94 15.18 -9.43
C LEU A 11 10.32 13.77 -9.31
N HIS A 12 9.74 13.31 -10.43
CA HIS A 12 9.18 11.98 -10.71
C HIS A 12 8.77 11.11 -9.51
N VAL A 13 7.49 11.22 -9.16
CA VAL A 13 6.71 10.27 -8.37
C VAL A 13 5.75 9.62 -9.36
N GLY A 14 5.62 8.29 -9.36
CA GLY A 14 4.65 7.60 -10.21
C GLY A 14 3.27 8.25 -10.08
N LYS A 15 2.62 8.50 -11.22
CA LYS A 15 1.37 9.28 -11.28
C LYS A 15 0.26 8.60 -10.46
N LEU A 16 -0.38 9.39 -9.61
CA LEU A 16 -1.67 9.11 -8.95
C LEU A 16 -2.87 9.19 -9.93
N GLU A 17 -2.61 9.21 -11.25
CA GLU A 17 -3.57 9.61 -12.29
C GLU A 17 -4.41 8.45 -12.86
N ASP A 18 -4.19 7.20 -12.44
CA ASP A 18 -5.00 6.04 -12.88
C ASP A 18 -6.17 5.71 -11.92
N VAL A 19 -6.62 6.68 -11.11
CA VAL A 19 -7.57 6.45 -10.00
C VAL A 19 -8.98 6.93 -10.35
N SER A 20 -9.91 5.98 -10.53
CA SER A 20 -11.33 6.23 -10.76
C SER A 20 -12.07 6.67 -9.49
N GLY A 21 -12.06 7.97 -9.17
CA GLY A 21 -13.02 8.57 -8.23
C GLY A 21 -12.51 8.84 -6.80
N VAL A 22 -13.20 9.77 -6.13
CA VAL A 22 -12.87 10.30 -4.78
C VAL A 22 -12.87 9.20 -3.70
N SER A 23 -13.69 8.15 -3.88
CA SER A 23 -13.76 7.00 -2.98
C SER A 23 -12.49 6.16 -2.96
N ASP A 24 -11.80 6.03 -4.10
CA ASP A 24 -10.55 5.26 -4.20
C ASP A 24 -9.37 5.98 -3.54
N ILE A 25 -9.37 7.32 -3.56
CA ILE A 25 -8.37 8.13 -2.86
C ILE A 25 -8.57 8.01 -1.35
N ALA A 26 -9.81 8.14 -0.85
CA ALA A 26 -10.11 8.01 0.57
C ALA A 26 -9.70 6.62 1.12
N ARG A 27 -9.91 5.56 0.33
CA ARG A 27 -9.49 4.19 0.66
C ARG A 27 -7.96 4.07 0.75
N GLN A 28 -7.23 4.55 -0.26
CA GLN A 28 -5.76 4.52 -0.25
C GLN A 28 -5.16 5.34 0.90
N VAL A 29 -5.79 6.47 1.24
CA VAL A 29 -5.40 7.26 2.42
C VAL A 29 -5.63 6.46 3.69
N ALA A 30 -6.76 5.76 3.85
CA ALA A 30 -7.04 4.96 5.04
C ALA A 30 -6.00 3.84 5.26
N GLU A 31 -5.53 3.20 4.19
CA GLU A 31 -4.49 2.16 4.25
C GLU A 31 -3.15 2.68 4.79
N LEU A 32 -2.82 3.96 4.59
CA LEU A 32 -1.61 4.57 5.18
C LEU A 32 -1.66 4.60 6.71
N PHE A 33 -2.85 4.55 7.31
CA PHE A 33 -3.06 4.60 8.76
C PHE A 33 -3.43 3.24 9.37
N LEU A 34 -3.47 2.16 8.57
CA LEU A 34 -3.85 0.82 9.05
C LEU A 34 -2.98 0.34 10.21
N PHE A 35 -1.72 0.78 10.27
CA PHE A 35 -0.78 0.45 11.33
C PHE A 35 -1.17 1.00 12.70
N ILE A 36 -2.10 1.95 12.82
CA ILE A 36 -2.46 2.52 14.13
C ILE A 36 -3.14 1.46 15.01
N PRO A 37 -2.58 1.12 16.19
CA PRO A 37 -3.18 0.15 17.09
C PRO A 37 -4.43 0.72 17.78
N SER A 38 -5.38 -0.14 18.16
CA SER A 38 -6.60 0.27 18.88
C SER A 38 -6.36 0.57 20.37
N LYS A 39 -5.18 0.23 20.89
CA LYS A 39 -4.75 0.44 22.26
C LYS A 39 -3.29 0.87 22.28
N THR A 40 -2.84 1.42 23.40
CA THR A 40 -1.42 1.69 23.63
C THR A 40 -0.60 0.40 23.51
N VAL A 41 0.49 0.46 22.75
CA VAL A 41 1.43 -0.65 22.54
C VAL A 41 2.81 -0.29 23.05
N LYS A 42 3.54 -1.27 23.56
CA LYS A 42 4.95 -1.12 23.97
C LYS A 42 5.89 -1.42 22.81
N ILE A 43 7.14 -0.99 22.93
CA ILE A 43 8.20 -1.39 22.00
C ILE A 43 8.35 -2.91 22.04
N GLY A 44 8.41 -3.54 20.87
CA GLY A 44 8.44 -4.98 20.68
C GLY A 44 7.07 -5.65 20.68
N GLU A 45 6.00 -4.94 21.07
CA GLU A 45 4.65 -5.48 21.04
C GLU A 45 4.14 -5.60 19.60
N VAL A 46 3.39 -6.68 19.36
CA VAL A 46 2.85 -7.05 18.06
C VAL A 46 1.33 -6.89 18.08
N TRP A 47 0.76 -6.33 17.02
CA TRP A 47 -0.68 -6.30 16.81
C TRP A 47 -1.01 -6.64 15.36
N THR A 48 -2.26 -7.01 15.12
CA THR A 48 -2.75 -7.38 13.79
C THR A 48 -3.95 -6.53 13.38
N LYS A 49 -4.11 -6.37 12.07
CA LYS A 49 -5.31 -5.82 11.44
C LYS A 49 -5.59 -6.61 10.17
N SER A 50 -6.86 -6.68 9.81
CA SER A 50 -7.27 -7.13 8.49
C SER A 50 -7.98 -5.98 7.79
N SER A 51 -7.83 -5.90 6.47
CA SER A 51 -8.60 -5.01 5.62
C SER A 51 -9.29 -5.83 4.54
N GLU A 52 -10.54 -5.52 4.29
CA GLU A 52 -11.30 -6.09 3.19
C GLU A 52 -11.99 -4.94 2.45
N THR A 53 -11.72 -4.88 1.16
CA THR A 53 -12.34 -3.92 0.23
C THR A 53 -12.76 -4.68 -1.01
N GLU A 54 -13.56 -4.07 -1.87
CA GLU A 54 -14.08 -4.75 -3.05
C GLU A 54 -12.93 -5.29 -3.92
N GLY A 55 -12.84 -6.61 -3.95
CA GLY A 55 -11.82 -7.37 -4.67
C GLY A 55 -10.40 -7.32 -4.08
N SER A 56 -10.21 -6.94 -2.82
CA SER A 56 -8.91 -7.04 -2.14
C SER A 56 -9.05 -7.35 -0.66
N LYS A 57 -8.27 -8.31 -0.17
CA LYS A 57 -8.14 -8.67 1.25
C LYS A 57 -6.69 -8.60 1.67
N GLY A 58 -6.44 -8.13 2.88
CA GLY A 58 -5.11 -8.08 3.46
C GLY A 58 -5.14 -8.45 4.94
N ASP A 59 -4.20 -9.29 5.35
CA ASP A 59 -3.94 -9.62 6.76
C ASP A 59 -2.55 -9.11 7.14
N TYR A 60 -2.50 -8.22 8.12
CA TYR A 60 -1.31 -7.46 8.48
C TYR A 60 -0.90 -7.71 9.91
N THR A 61 0.40 -7.85 10.11
CA THR A 61 1.06 -7.90 11.41
C THR A 61 2.00 -6.71 11.53
N PHE A 62 1.89 -5.99 12.63
CA PHE A 62 2.67 -4.79 12.92
C PHE A 62 3.52 -5.00 14.17
N THR A 63 4.66 -4.34 14.25
CA THR A 63 5.51 -4.34 15.45
C THR A 63 6.13 -2.97 15.64
N LEU A 64 5.94 -2.37 16.82
CA LEU A 64 6.62 -1.14 17.18
C LEU A 64 8.09 -1.47 17.49
N LYS A 65 9.00 -1.14 16.58
CA LYS A 65 10.41 -1.51 16.69
C LYS A 65 11.19 -0.62 17.64
N ASP A 66 10.96 0.69 17.58
CA ASP A 66 11.60 1.67 18.44
C ASP A 66 10.85 3.01 18.42
N VAL A 67 11.21 3.89 19.37
CA VAL A 67 10.78 5.29 19.41
C VAL A 67 12.02 6.16 19.65
N LYS A 68 12.22 7.17 18.80
CA LYS A 68 13.37 8.08 18.86
C LYS A 68 12.91 9.54 18.96
N LEU A 69 13.74 10.38 19.54
CA LEU A 69 13.54 11.83 19.54
C LEU A 69 14.30 12.43 18.34
N ILE A 70 13.59 13.02 17.39
CA ILE A 70 14.17 13.64 16.19
C ILE A 70 13.62 15.06 16.11
N GLY A 71 14.49 16.06 16.22
CA GLY A 71 14.07 17.47 16.19
C GLY A 71 13.01 17.83 17.24
N GLY A 72 13.11 17.26 18.44
CA GLY A 72 12.13 17.45 19.53
C GLY A 72 10.83 16.65 19.39
N LYS A 73 10.64 15.88 18.31
CA LYS A 73 9.46 15.04 18.08
C LYS A 73 9.73 13.58 18.38
N LYS A 74 8.77 12.89 18.99
CA LYS A 74 8.82 11.43 19.16
C LYS A 74 8.39 10.74 17.87
N ILE A 75 9.34 10.10 17.20
CA ILE A 75 9.12 9.32 15.99
C ILE A 75 9.18 7.83 16.33
N GLY A 76 8.10 7.11 16.10
CA GLY A 76 8.05 5.66 16.22
C GLY A 76 8.34 4.99 14.89
N ARG A 77 9.05 3.86 14.92
CA ARG A 77 9.26 3.01 13.75
C ARG A 77 8.46 1.72 13.89
N VAL A 78 7.57 1.46 12.95
CA VAL A 78 6.70 0.28 12.91
C VAL A 78 7.12 -0.59 11.73
N GLU A 79 7.44 -1.86 11.99
CA GLU A 79 7.54 -2.87 10.94
C GLU A 79 6.13 -3.41 10.66
N GLU A 80 5.79 -3.55 9.39
CA GLU A 80 4.54 -4.11 8.89
C GLU A 80 4.85 -5.30 7.96
N LYS A 81 4.09 -6.37 8.10
CA LYS A 81 4.13 -7.54 7.22
C LYS A 81 2.70 -7.90 6.86
N GLY A 82 2.40 -7.94 5.57
CA GLY A 82 1.08 -8.23 5.03
C GLY A 82 1.07 -9.51 4.19
N ILE A 83 -0.05 -10.22 4.20
CA ILE A 83 -0.44 -11.14 3.14
C ILE A 83 -1.60 -10.49 2.41
N ILE A 84 -1.47 -10.32 1.09
CA ILE A 84 -2.47 -9.63 0.26
C ILE A 84 -3.05 -10.64 -0.73
N LYS A 85 -4.35 -10.54 -0.96
CA LYS A 85 -5.08 -11.25 -2.00
C LYS A 85 -5.93 -10.25 -2.76
N VAL A 86 -5.78 -10.20 -4.08
CA VAL A 86 -6.61 -9.41 -4.98
C VAL A 86 -7.43 -10.39 -5.81
N ASP A 87 -8.74 -10.18 -5.83
CA ASP A 87 -9.68 -10.92 -6.65
C ASP A 87 -10.69 -9.91 -7.20
N LYS A 88 -10.36 -9.32 -8.34
CA LYS A 88 -11.11 -8.18 -8.86
C LYS A 88 -11.44 -8.37 -10.33
N LYS A 89 -12.69 -8.10 -10.66
CA LYS A 89 -13.17 -7.96 -12.04
C LYS A 89 -13.12 -6.49 -12.45
N GLN A 90 -12.60 -6.20 -13.63
CA GLN A 90 -12.50 -4.86 -14.18
C GLN A 90 -13.03 -4.83 -15.60
N ASP A 91 -13.91 -3.87 -15.89
CA ASP A 91 -14.37 -3.62 -17.25
C ASP A 91 -13.48 -2.53 -17.89
N MET A 92 -12.88 -2.90 -19.03
CA MET A 92 -11.96 -2.07 -19.81
C MET A 92 -12.49 -1.96 -21.25
N MET A 93 -13.29 -0.91 -21.51
CA MET A 93 -13.78 -0.58 -22.87
C MET A 93 -14.41 -1.77 -23.62
N GLY A 94 -15.29 -2.53 -22.95
CA GLY A 94 -15.99 -3.67 -23.54
C GLY A 94 -15.23 -5.01 -23.45
N MET A 95 -14.02 -4.99 -22.90
CA MET A 95 -13.34 -6.18 -22.39
C MET A 95 -13.55 -6.28 -20.88
N THR A 96 -13.55 -7.49 -20.37
CA THR A 96 -13.59 -7.80 -18.95
C THR A 96 -12.28 -8.48 -18.58
N ALA A 97 -11.62 -7.97 -17.54
CA ALA A 97 -10.42 -8.57 -16.95
C ALA A 97 -10.73 -9.09 -15.55
N ASP A 98 -10.62 -10.40 -15.36
CA ASP A 98 -10.65 -11.04 -14.04
C ASP A 98 -9.21 -11.18 -13.54
N VAL A 99 -8.90 -10.57 -12.39
CA VAL A 99 -7.54 -10.50 -11.83
C VAL A 99 -7.48 -11.23 -10.51
N HIS A 100 -6.63 -12.25 -10.42
CA HIS A 100 -6.35 -13.00 -9.21
C HIS A 100 -4.86 -12.88 -8.87
N LEU A 101 -4.54 -12.13 -7.81
CA LEU A 101 -3.18 -11.99 -7.31
C LEU A 101 -3.10 -12.38 -5.85
N SER A 102 -1.96 -12.92 -5.44
CA SER A 102 -1.66 -13.08 -4.03
C SER A 102 -0.17 -12.89 -3.76
N GLY A 103 0.16 -12.51 -2.53
CA GLY A 103 1.55 -12.43 -2.14
C GLY A 103 1.74 -11.71 -0.83
N LYS A 104 2.93 -11.12 -0.67
CA LYS A 104 3.39 -10.58 0.60
C LYS A 104 3.80 -9.13 0.47
N GLU A 105 3.44 -8.37 1.48
CA GLU A 105 3.95 -7.02 1.71
C GLU A 105 4.92 -7.05 2.90
N LYS A 106 5.99 -6.29 2.80
CA LYS A 106 6.76 -5.84 3.95
C LYS A 106 6.91 -4.34 3.88
N SER A 107 6.57 -3.65 4.96
CA SER A 107 6.72 -2.21 5.03
C SER A 107 7.34 -1.73 6.34
N GLU A 108 7.90 -0.52 6.31
CA GLU A 108 8.40 0.19 7.47
C GLU A 108 7.75 1.57 7.50
N VAL A 109 7.11 1.89 8.61
CA VAL A 109 6.40 3.15 8.82
C VAL A 109 7.10 3.95 9.91
N SER A 110 7.51 5.17 9.60
CA SER A 110 7.90 6.17 10.59
C SER A 110 6.69 7.03 10.93
N VAL A 111 6.33 7.16 12.21
CA VAL A 111 5.13 7.90 12.66
C VAL A 111 5.49 8.95 13.70
N GLU A 112 4.97 10.17 13.55
CA GLU A 112 5.02 11.18 14.61
C GLU A 112 3.99 10.82 15.69
N ILE A 113 4.45 10.24 16.80
CA ILE A 113 3.61 9.62 17.82
C ILE A 113 2.57 10.59 18.40
N ALA A 114 2.95 11.85 18.60
CA ALA A 114 2.06 12.86 19.17
C ALA A 114 0.85 13.18 18.27
N LYS A 115 1.00 12.99 16.94
CA LYS A 115 -0.06 13.27 15.96
C LYS A 115 -0.71 12.01 15.41
N GLY A 116 -0.07 10.85 15.57
CA GLY A 116 -0.48 9.61 14.91
C GLY A 116 -0.34 9.66 13.38
N ILE A 117 0.42 10.62 12.85
CA ILE A 117 0.56 10.82 11.41
C ILE A 117 1.85 10.14 10.94
N PRO A 118 1.80 9.31 9.90
CA PRO A 118 3.00 8.75 9.31
C PRO A 118 3.81 9.87 8.62
N VAL A 119 5.12 9.83 8.80
CA VAL A 119 6.11 10.74 8.20
C VAL A 119 6.70 10.13 6.94
N GLU A 120 6.95 8.83 6.99
CA GLU A 120 7.49 8.06 5.87
C GLU A 120 6.94 6.64 5.94
N LYS A 121 6.55 6.07 4.80
CA LYS A 121 6.23 4.64 4.65
C LYS A 121 7.02 4.08 3.49
N LYS A 122 7.86 3.08 3.75
CA LYS A 122 8.55 2.29 2.73
C LYS A 122 7.85 0.96 2.58
N ILE A 123 7.44 0.60 1.38
CA ILE A 123 6.66 -0.60 1.07
C ILE A 123 7.43 -1.42 0.07
N SER A 124 7.58 -2.71 0.34
CA SER A 124 8.07 -3.72 -0.60
C SER A 124 6.96 -4.75 -0.80
N LEU A 125 6.53 -4.92 -2.03
CA LEU A 125 5.38 -5.72 -2.41
C LEU A 125 5.80 -6.75 -3.45
N GLY A 126 5.55 -8.02 -3.16
CA GLY A 126 5.71 -9.13 -4.08
C GLY A 126 4.37 -9.84 -4.27
N LEU A 127 3.74 -9.72 -5.43
CA LEU A 127 2.49 -10.39 -5.79
C LEU A 127 2.68 -11.22 -7.06
N GLU A 128 2.01 -12.36 -7.12
CA GLU A 128 1.94 -13.20 -8.31
C GLU A 128 0.53 -13.74 -8.52
N GLY A 129 0.21 -14.08 -9.75
CA GLY A 129 -1.06 -14.72 -10.09
C GLY A 129 -1.40 -14.60 -11.56
N THR A 130 -2.69 -14.45 -11.87
CA THR A 130 -3.19 -14.46 -13.24
C THR A 130 -4.16 -13.32 -13.50
N SER A 131 -4.24 -12.92 -14.77
CA SER A 131 -5.31 -12.10 -15.30
C SER A 131 -5.91 -12.77 -16.51
N THR A 132 -7.23 -12.92 -16.52
CA THR A 132 -7.99 -13.49 -17.62
C THR A 132 -8.80 -12.39 -18.29
N ILE A 133 -8.53 -12.14 -19.57
CA ILE A 133 -9.26 -11.16 -20.37
C ILE A 133 -10.28 -11.89 -21.25
N SER A 134 -11.50 -11.37 -21.29
CA SER A 134 -12.58 -11.87 -22.14
C SER A 134 -13.41 -10.72 -22.74
N GLY A 135 -14.11 -10.98 -23.85
CA GLY A 135 -15.00 -10.01 -24.49
C GLY A 135 -14.31 -9.09 -25.52
N GLY A 136 -15.02 -8.04 -25.94
CA GLY A 136 -14.58 -7.15 -27.02
C GLY A 136 -14.42 -7.87 -28.36
N THR A 137 -13.32 -7.58 -29.06
CA THR A 137 -12.96 -8.22 -30.35
C THR A 137 -12.12 -9.49 -30.19
N ILE A 138 -11.84 -9.92 -28.95
CA ILE A 138 -11.02 -11.11 -28.68
C ILE A 138 -11.92 -12.36 -28.83
N PRO A 139 -11.60 -13.30 -29.74
CA PRO A 139 -12.31 -14.57 -29.81
C PRO A 139 -11.89 -15.44 -28.61
N GLY A 140 -12.76 -15.57 -27.60
CA GLY A 140 -12.53 -16.42 -26.43
C GLY A 140 -11.90 -15.70 -25.24
N THR A 141 -11.17 -16.46 -24.42
CA THR A 141 -10.49 -15.97 -23.21
C THR A 141 -8.97 -16.02 -23.38
N MET A 142 -8.28 -15.00 -22.89
CA MET A 142 -6.81 -14.95 -22.86
C MET A 142 -6.34 -14.89 -21.40
N GLU A 143 -5.58 -15.90 -20.97
CA GLU A 143 -4.96 -15.92 -19.63
C GLU A 143 -3.52 -15.43 -19.70
N MET A 144 -3.15 -14.55 -18.77
CA MET A 144 -1.80 -14.01 -18.62
C MET A 144 -1.32 -14.21 -17.19
N LYS A 145 -0.10 -14.71 -17.02
CA LYS A 145 0.56 -14.74 -15.72
C LYS A 145 1.10 -13.35 -15.39
N MET A 146 0.91 -12.92 -14.14
CA MET A 146 1.33 -11.62 -13.65
C MET A 146 2.28 -11.77 -12.46
N TYR A 147 3.30 -10.93 -12.44
CA TYR A 147 4.26 -10.82 -11.36
C TYR A 147 4.51 -9.34 -11.07
N ILE A 148 4.33 -8.93 -9.83
CA ILE A 148 4.58 -7.58 -9.34
C ILE A 148 5.64 -7.69 -8.25
N ASP A 149 6.79 -7.09 -8.48
CA ASP A 149 7.83 -6.91 -7.47
C ASP A 149 8.22 -5.44 -7.48
N ASN A 150 7.75 -4.70 -6.47
CA ASN A 150 7.91 -3.26 -6.42
C ASN A 150 8.30 -2.80 -5.01
N THR A 151 9.13 -1.75 -4.97
CA THR A 151 9.40 -1.02 -3.73
C THR A 151 9.04 0.44 -3.91
N ILE A 152 8.18 0.95 -3.02
CA ILE A 152 7.65 2.31 -3.02
C ILE A 152 8.09 2.99 -1.73
N THR A 153 8.48 4.27 -1.82
CA THR A 153 8.72 5.11 -0.64
C THR A 153 7.82 6.33 -0.70
N ILE A 154 6.96 6.47 0.31
CA ILE A 154 6.02 7.58 0.46
C ILE A 154 6.54 8.48 1.56
N LYS A 155 6.77 9.77 1.25
CA LYS A 155 7.14 10.79 2.22
C LYS A 155 6.00 11.77 2.40
N MET A 156 5.56 11.94 3.64
CA MET A 156 4.52 12.89 4.01
C MET A 156 5.17 14.18 4.48
N LYS A 157 4.82 15.28 3.82
CA LYS A 157 5.29 16.64 4.14
C LYS A 157 4.32 17.33 5.07
#